data_AF-A0A379T2G4-F1
#
_entry.id   AF-A0A379T2G4-F1
#
_cell.length_a   1.000
_cell.length_b   1.000
_cell.length_c   1.000
_cell.angle_alpha   90.00
_cell.angle_beta   90.00
_cell.angle_gamma   90.00
#
_symmetry.space_group_name_H-M   'P 1'
#
loop_
_entity.id
_entity.type
_entity.pdbx_description
1 polymer ?
#
loop_
_entity_poly.entity_id
_entity_poly.type
_entity_poly.pdbx_seq_one_letter_code
_entity_poly.pdbx_strand_id
1 'polypeptide(L)'
;MYWYLGRAGRKQSEDEIIGGRVLCESPKEVARMMKKRGEASDIRIDDLPLKLDSEIQNFAMHGTVGSGKSQLMRKILKQLRERGDQVIIYDKGCTFVEDFYDESRDEVLNAMDARCPNWDLWEECRTISELENASSTLIPASSGEDPFWQGSARTIFAEGAERMRKDEDRSYNKFLRTLLAIQLDQLRTFLAGTPASTLVDGKIEKTAISIRSVLTNYVKAMRYLQGIDRPGREKFHHPRMDEGPGR
;
A
#
# COMPACT_ATOMS: atom_id res chain seq x y z
N MET A 1 41.57 -11.42 -48.79
CA MET A 1 40.41 -11.89 -49.56
C MET A 1 39.73 -13.10 -48.91
N TYR A 2 40.45 -14.19 -48.60
CA TYR A 2 39.90 -15.38 -47.93
C TYR A 2 39.27 -15.12 -46.54
N TRP A 3 39.82 -14.23 -45.73
CA TRP A 3 39.25 -13.89 -44.41
C TRP A 3 37.91 -13.15 -44.52
N TYR A 4 37.77 -12.28 -45.52
CA TYR A 4 36.52 -11.55 -45.79
C TYR A 4 35.42 -12.51 -46.28
N LEU A 5 35.77 -13.42 -47.20
CA LEU A 5 34.87 -14.46 -47.71
C LEU A 5 34.46 -15.46 -46.62
N GLY A 6 35.38 -15.90 -45.77
CA GLY A 6 35.05 -16.80 -44.65
C GLY A 6 34.17 -16.14 -43.59
N ARG A 7 34.37 -14.84 -43.32
CA ARG A 7 33.54 -14.06 -42.38
C ARG A 7 32.16 -13.75 -42.96
N ALA A 8 32.09 -13.43 -44.25
CA ALA A 8 30.83 -13.23 -44.97
C ALA A 8 30.03 -14.53 -45.06
N GLY A 9 30.68 -15.65 -45.39
CA GLY A 9 30.04 -16.96 -45.47
C GLY A 9 29.49 -17.46 -44.14
N ARG A 10 30.22 -17.25 -43.02
CA ARG A 10 29.66 -17.54 -41.67
C ARG A 10 28.47 -16.67 -41.33
N LYS A 11 28.53 -15.36 -41.62
CA LYS A 11 27.41 -14.45 -41.40
C LYS A 11 26.16 -14.82 -42.20
N GLN A 12 26.35 -15.47 -43.35
CA GLN A 12 25.28 -15.90 -44.25
C GLN A 12 24.73 -17.29 -43.91
N SER A 13 25.45 -18.08 -43.11
CA SER A 13 25.01 -19.39 -42.61
C SER A 13 24.48 -19.35 -41.17
N GLU A 14 24.50 -18.18 -40.53
CA GLU A 14 23.89 -17.98 -39.21
C GLU A 14 22.38 -17.82 -39.39
N ASP A 15 21.61 -18.61 -38.65
CA ASP A 15 20.15 -18.53 -38.68
C ASP A 15 19.68 -17.10 -38.38
N GLU A 16 18.91 -16.51 -39.29
CA GLU A 16 18.38 -15.18 -39.12
C GLU A 16 17.14 -15.24 -38.23
N ILE A 17 17.20 -14.57 -37.08
CA ILE A 17 16.09 -14.53 -36.14
C ILE A 17 15.04 -13.55 -36.69
N ILE A 18 14.02 -14.10 -37.35
CA ILE A 18 12.91 -13.35 -37.98
C ILE A 18 11.95 -12.71 -36.98
N GLY A 19 12.04 -13.05 -35.69
CA GLY A 19 11.23 -12.47 -34.62
C GLY A 19 11.24 -13.29 -33.34
N GLY A 20 10.58 -12.77 -32.29
CA GLY A 20 10.39 -13.46 -31.02
C GLY A 20 11.44 -13.11 -29.95
N ARG A 21 11.50 -13.96 -28.91
CA ARG A 21 12.42 -13.79 -27.78
C ARG A 21 13.67 -14.64 -28.01
N VAL A 22 14.83 -14.03 -27.81
CA VAL A 22 16.13 -14.69 -27.92
C VAL A 22 16.72 -14.81 -26.53
N LEU A 23 17.12 -16.03 -26.17
CA LEU A 23 17.85 -16.26 -24.93
C LEU A 23 19.33 -15.96 -25.17
N CYS A 24 19.90 -15.07 -24.35
CA CYS A 24 21.34 -14.85 -24.28
C CYS A 24 21.84 -15.43 -22.95
N GLU A 25 22.81 -16.34 -23.00
CA GLU A 25 23.38 -16.96 -21.80
C GLU A 25 24.32 -16.03 -21.02
N SER A 26 24.73 -14.90 -21.61
CA SER A 26 25.67 -13.95 -21.03
C SER A 26 24.97 -12.65 -20.59
N PRO A 27 24.71 -12.43 -19.29
CA PRO A 27 24.15 -11.18 -18.78
C PRO A 27 24.96 -9.94 -19.20
N LYS A 28 26.29 -10.08 -19.31
CA LYS A 28 27.19 -9.00 -19.72
C LYS A 28 27.00 -8.57 -21.16
N GLU A 29 26.65 -9.49 -22.05
CA GLU A 29 26.33 -9.15 -23.45
C GLU A 29 25.03 -8.37 -23.55
N VAL A 30 24.00 -8.80 -22.82
CA VAL A 30 22.73 -8.08 -22.71
C VAL A 30 22.95 -6.69 -22.11
N ALA A 31 23.71 -6.58 -21.02
CA ALA A 31 24.04 -5.31 -20.39
C ALA A 31 24.78 -4.34 -21.35
N ARG A 32 25.75 -4.85 -22.11
CA ARG A 32 26.48 -4.07 -23.13
C ARG A 32 25.55 -3.62 -24.26
N MET A 33 24.65 -4.48 -24.70
CA MET A 33 23.64 -4.16 -25.72
C MET A 33 22.70 -3.05 -25.23
N MET A 34 22.14 -3.19 -24.02
CA MET A 34 21.27 -2.18 -23.42
C MET A 34 21.98 -0.84 -23.27
N LYS A 35 23.23 -0.85 -22.79
CA LYS A 35 24.04 0.38 -22.68
C LYS A 35 24.26 1.06 -24.03
N LYS A 36 24.56 0.29 -25.08
CA LYS A 36 24.72 0.83 -26.45
C LYS A 36 23.43 1.45 -27.01
N ARG A 37 22.27 0.94 -26.59
CA ARG A 37 20.95 1.43 -27.01
C ARG A 37 20.41 2.57 -26.13
N GLY A 38 21.10 2.91 -25.04
CA GLY A 38 20.60 3.88 -24.05
C GLY A 38 19.42 3.35 -23.22
N GLU A 39 19.25 2.02 -23.13
CA GLU A 39 18.12 1.36 -22.44
C GLU A 39 18.52 0.76 -21.08
N ALA A 40 19.74 1.02 -20.59
CA ALA A 40 20.23 0.48 -19.33
C ALA A 40 19.87 1.41 -18.16
N SER A 41 19.08 0.91 -17.21
CA SER A 41 18.81 1.58 -15.93
C SER A 41 20.06 1.61 -15.04
N ASP A 42 20.06 2.53 -14.07
CA ASP A 42 20.99 2.55 -12.94
C ASP A 42 20.71 1.41 -11.95
N ILE A 43 19.47 0.91 -11.89
CA ILE A 43 19.08 -0.26 -11.10
C ILE A 43 19.52 -1.56 -11.80
N ARG A 44 20.18 -2.44 -11.04
CA ARG A 44 20.76 -3.70 -11.55
C ARG A 44 20.38 -4.92 -10.72
N ILE A 45 20.32 -6.06 -11.39
CA ILE A 45 20.34 -7.39 -10.78
C ILE A 45 21.68 -8.01 -11.13
N ASP A 46 22.62 -7.96 -10.18
CA ASP A 46 24.02 -8.38 -10.39
C ASP A 46 24.65 -7.68 -11.61
N ASP A 47 25.08 -8.44 -12.62
CA ASP A 47 25.70 -7.90 -13.84
C ASP A 47 24.69 -7.33 -14.86
N LEU A 48 23.38 -7.50 -14.62
CA LEU A 48 22.33 -7.16 -15.58
C LEU A 48 21.56 -5.89 -15.15
N PRO A 49 21.65 -4.77 -15.88
CA PRO A 49 20.78 -3.63 -15.63
C PRO A 49 19.33 -3.97 -15.96
N LEU A 50 18.40 -3.38 -15.21
CA LEU A 50 17.01 -3.33 -15.62
C LEU A 50 16.87 -2.49 -16.89
N LYS A 51 15.78 -2.69 -17.61
CA LYS A 51 15.45 -1.80 -18.72
C LYS A 51 15.08 -0.43 -18.14
N LEU A 52 15.61 0.63 -18.74
CA LEU A 52 15.28 2.00 -18.35
C LEU A 52 13.76 2.18 -18.34
N ASP A 53 13.25 2.84 -17.31
CA ASP A 53 11.83 3.09 -17.04
C ASP A 53 10.96 1.83 -16.88
N SER A 54 11.56 0.66 -16.66
CA SER A 54 10.79 -0.55 -16.32
C SER A 54 10.38 -0.57 -14.85
N GLU A 55 11.05 0.21 -14.00
CA GLU A 55 10.74 0.32 -12.57
C GLU A 55 9.34 0.86 -12.29
N ILE A 56 8.79 1.68 -13.19
CA ILE A 56 7.43 2.21 -13.10
C ILE A 56 6.37 1.28 -13.72
N GLN A 57 6.76 0.13 -14.28
CA GLN A 57 5.86 -0.81 -14.95
C GLN A 57 5.44 -2.01 -14.09
N ASN A 58 5.82 -2.00 -12.80
CA ASN A 58 5.70 -3.10 -11.84
C ASN A 58 6.56 -4.33 -12.19
N PHE A 59 6.95 -5.07 -11.15
CA PHE A 59 7.66 -6.34 -11.28
C PHE A 59 6.88 -7.48 -10.67
N ALA A 60 6.90 -8.64 -11.34
CA ALA A 60 6.42 -9.90 -10.79
C ALA A 60 7.61 -10.83 -10.57
N MET A 61 7.80 -11.31 -9.33
CA MET A 61 8.80 -12.31 -8.99
C MET A 61 8.12 -13.66 -8.77
N HIS A 62 8.45 -14.66 -9.60
CA HIS A 62 7.89 -16.00 -9.50
C HIS A 62 8.98 -17.02 -9.12
N GLY A 63 8.69 -17.91 -8.17
CA GLY A 63 9.61 -18.95 -7.75
C GLY A 63 9.17 -19.67 -6.48
N THR A 64 9.71 -20.86 -6.21
CA THR A 64 9.43 -21.66 -5.01
C THR A 64 10.00 -21.04 -3.74
N VAL A 65 9.60 -21.54 -2.56
CA VAL A 65 10.23 -21.15 -1.29
C VAL A 65 11.73 -21.51 -1.35
N GLY A 66 12.59 -20.60 -0.89
CA GLY A 66 14.04 -20.77 -0.94
C GLY A 66 14.70 -20.41 -2.28
N SER A 67 13.95 -20.04 -3.32
CA SER A 67 14.51 -19.70 -4.64
C SER A 67 15.24 -18.35 -4.72
N GLY A 68 15.43 -17.65 -3.59
CA GLY A 68 16.14 -16.37 -3.54
C GLY A 68 15.32 -15.11 -3.83
N LYS A 69 13.98 -15.17 -3.92
CA LYS A 69 13.13 -13.97 -4.16
C LYS A 69 13.42 -12.82 -3.17
N SER A 70 13.51 -13.12 -1.87
CA SER A 70 13.79 -12.11 -0.85
C SER A 70 15.22 -11.56 -0.93
N GLN A 71 16.17 -12.33 -1.49
CA GLN A 71 17.54 -11.86 -1.77
C GLN A 71 17.55 -10.93 -2.98
N LEU A 72 16.79 -11.25 -4.02
CA LEU A 72 16.59 -10.35 -5.17
C LEU A 72 15.98 -9.02 -4.74
N MET A 73 14.93 -9.05 -3.89
CA MET A 73 14.34 -7.82 -3.34
C MET A 73 15.37 -6.99 -2.58
N ARG A 74 16.20 -7.61 -1.70
CA ARG A 74 17.27 -6.89 -0.97
C ARG A 74 18.25 -6.17 -1.89
N LYS A 75 18.66 -6.80 -3.00
CA LYS A 75 19.55 -6.18 -3.99
C LYS A 75 18.94 -4.92 -4.60
N ILE A 76 17.65 -4.96 -4.91
CA ILE A 76 16.92 -3.81 -5.46
C ILE A 76 16.74 -2.74 -4.37
N LEU A 77 16.23 -3.11 -3.19
CA LEU A 77 15.99 -2.20 -2.06
C LEU A 77 17.25 -1.44 -1.64
N LYS A 78 18.42 -2.09 -1.65
CA LYS A 78 19.69 -1.42 -1.36
C LYS A 78 19.98 -0.29 -2.35
N GLN A 79 19.75 -0.51 -3.63
CA GLN A 79 19.96 0.52 -4.66
C GLN A 79 18.94 1.65 -4.54
N LEU A 80 17.66 1.33 -4.29
CA LEU A 80 16.62 2.34 -4.04
C LEU A 80 16.96 3.22 -2.82
N ARG A 81 17.45 2.59 -1.74
CA ARG A 81 17.93 3.28 -0.53
C ARG A 81 19.11 4.20 -0.81
N GLU A 82 20.09 3.74 -1.58
CA GLU A 82 21.26 4.53 -1.99
C GLU A 82 20.88 5.70 -2.92
N ARG A 83 19.87 5.51 -3.77
CA ARG A 83 19.32 6.56 -4.64
C ARG A 83 18.46 7.59 -3.89
N GLY A 84 18.03 7.26 -2.66
CA GLY A 84 17.15 8.11 -1.85
C GLY A 84 15.67 7.96 -2.20
N ASP A 85 15.27 6.88 -2.86
CA ASP A 85 13.86 6.61 -3.16
C ASP A 85 13.08 6.27 -1.89
N GLN A 86 11.83 6.74 -1.84
CA GLN A 86 10.87 6.31 -0.82
C GLN A 86 10.33 4.92 -1.15
N VAL A 87 10.33 4.03 -0.17
CA VAL A 87 9.86 2.66 -0.34
C VAL A 87 8.93 2.26 0.80
N ILE A 88 7.75 1.73 0.46
CA ILE A 88 6.82 1.12 1.41
C ILE A 88 6.99 -0.39 1.31
N ILE A 89 7.31 -1.04 2.43
CA ILE A 89 7.52 -2.49 2.49
C ILE A 89 6.44 -3.14 3.37
N TYR A 90 5.65 -4.03 2.77
CA TYR A 90 4.80 -4.94 3.54
C TYR A 90 5.62 -6.12 4.08
N ASP A 91 6.23 -5.95 5.25
CA ASP A 91 7.15 -6.92 5.85
C ASP A 91 6.47 -7.84 6.86
N LYS A 92 5.66 -8.79 6.36
CA LYS A 92 4.96 -9.77 7.22
C LYS A 92 5.90 -10.61 8.09
N GLY A 93 7.12 -10.87 7.62
CA GLY A 93 8.10 -11.72 8.31
C GLY A 93 9.02 -10.95 9.25
N CYS A 94 8.91 -9.62 9.32
CA CYS A 94 9.85 -8.74 10.02
C CYS A 94 11.32 -8.98 9.63
N THR A 95 11.59 -9.36 8.38
CA THR A 95 12.96 -9.67 7.93
C THR A 95 13.65 -8.51 7.21
N PHE A 96 12.87 -7.56 6.68
CA PHE A 96 13.41 -6.38 6.02
C PHE A 96 13.60 -5.25 7.03
N VAL A 97 12.74 -5.16 8.04
CA VAL A 97 12.93 -4.20 9.14
C VAL A 97 14.26 -4.42 9.86
N GLU A 98 14.69 -5.67 10.04
CA GLU A 98 16.01 -5.99 10.65
C GLU A 98 17.19 -5.48 9.79
N ASP A 99 17.06 -5.53 8.46
CA ASP A 99 18.14 -5.20 7.54
C ASP A 99 18.21 -3.70 7.20
N PHE A 100 17.06 -3.02 7.12
CA PHE A 100 16.95 -1.69 6.53
C PHE A 100 16.50 -0.59 7.48
N TYR A 101 15.86 -0.92 8.60
CA TYR A 101 15.28 0.09 9.49
C TYR A 101 16.35 0.97 10.14
N ASP A 102 16.13 2.27 10.05
CA ASP A 102 16.94 3.31 10.66
C ASP A 102 15.99 4.29 11.37
N GLU A 103 16.03 4.30 12.70
CA GLU A 103 15.15 5.13 13.55
C GLU A 103 15.27 6.63 13.25
N SER A 104 16.38 7.07 12.64
CA SER A 104 16.56 8.48 12.27
C SER A 104 15.71 8.94 11.08
N ARG A 105 15.11 8.01 10.31
CA ARG A 105 14.43 8.34 9.03
C ARG A 105 13.31 7.41 8.60
N ASP A 106 13.18 6.23 9.21
CA ASP A 106 12.20 5.23 8.81
C ASP A 106 11.07 5.10 9.83
N GLU A 107 9.89 4.76 9.33
CA GLU A 107 8.67 4.62 10.12
C GLU A 107 8.18 3.16 10.14
N VAL A 108 7.83 2.66 11.32
CA VAL A 108 7.27 1.30 11.50
C VAL A 108 5.77 1.39 11.73
N LEU A 109 4.98 1.14 10.69
CA LEU A 109 3.52 1.17 10.79
C LEU A 109 2.94 -0.17 11.31
N ASN A 110 3.18 -0.45 12.59
CA ASN A 110 2.64 -1.62 13.29
C ASN A 110 2.14 -1.21 14.68
N ALA A 111 0.82 -1.15 14.87
CA ALA A 111 0.22 -0.68 16.13
C ALA A 111 0.63 -1.45 17.40
N MET A 112 1.16 -2.67 17.25
CA MET A 112 1.68 -3.49 18.35
C MET A 112 3.18 -3.26 18.64
N ASP A 113 3.86 -2.42 17.86
CA ASP A 113 5.27 -2.08 18.01
C ASP A 113 5.46 -0.77 18.81
N ALA A 114 6.48 -0.73 19.67
CA ALA A 114 6.80 0.47 20.45
C ALA A 114 7.32 1.63 19.58
N ARG A 115 7.85 1.35 18.40
CA ARG A 115 8.33 2.36 17.43
C ARG A 115 7.21 2.96 16.61
N CYS A 116 6.03 2.34 16.61
CA CYS A 116 4.91 2.81 15.80
C CYS A 116 4.56 4.26 16.12
N PRO A 117 4.47 5.12 15.10
CA PRO A 117 4.13 6.51 15.33
C PRO A 117 2.64 6.66 15.64
N ASN A 118 2.27 7.82 16.18
CA ASN A 118 0.89 8.13 16.55
C ASN A 118 0.04 8.40 15.29
N TRP A 119 -0.32 7.35 14.54
CA TRP A 119 -1.16 7.51 13.36
C TRP A 119 -2.55 8.05 13.73
N ASP A 120 -2.99 9.12 13.06
CA ASP A 120 -4.27 9.77 13.29
C ASP A 120 -5.09 9.79 11.98
N LEU A 121 -6.17 9.01 11.95
CA LEU A 121 -7.10 8.88 10.82
C LEU A 121 -7.65 10.24 10.37
N TRP A 122 -7.91 11.14 11.32
CA TRP A 122 -8.48 12.45 11.02
C TRP A 122 -7.44 13.43 10.47
N GLU A 123 -6.15 13.25 10.78
CA GLU A 123 -5.07 14.03 10.15
C GLU A 123 -4.72 13.49 8.76
N GLU A 124 -4.78 12.16 8.57
CA GLU A 124 -4.57 11.49 7.29
C GLU A 124 -5.69 11.83 6.29
N CYS A 125 -6.94 11.68 6.72
CA CYS A 125 -8.12 11.99 5.90
C CYS A 125 -8.70 13.33 6.35
N ARG A 126 -8.38 14.41 5.65
CA ARG A 126 -8.80 15.79 5.97
C ARG A 126 -10.18 16.15 5.40
N THR A 127 -10.72 15.31 4.51
CA THR A 127 -12.03 15.48 3.87
C THR A 127 -12.89 14.23 4.01
N ILE A 128 -14.22 14.39 3.86
CA ILE A 128 -15.14 13.25 3.82
C ILE A 128 -14.82 12.27 2.68
N SER A 129 -14.40 12.77 1.51
CA SER A 129 -14.05 11.92 0.37
C SER A 129 -12.82 11.05 0.65
N GLU A 130 -11.82 11.56 1.38
CA GLU A 130 -10.68 10.75 1.84
C GLU A 130 -11.12 9.69 2.86
N LEU A 131 -12.06 10.01 3.75
CA LEU A 131 -12.65 9.04 4.69
C LEU A 131 -13.46 7.96 3.97
N GLU A 132 -14.21 8.32 2.92
CA GLU A 132 -14.91 7.37 2.06
C GLU A 132 -13.93 6.43 1.35
N ASN A 133 -12.84 6.98 0.80
CA ASN A 133 -11.77 6.19 0.19
C ASN A 133 -11.14 5.23 1.21
N ALA A 134 -10.76 5.71 2.40
CA ALA A 134 -10.23 4.88 3.47
C ALA A 134 -11.21 3.77 3.89
N SER A 135 -12.51 4.08 3.96
CA SER A 135 -13.55 3.10 4.29
C SER A 135 -13.65 1.98 3.25
N SER A 136 -13.39 2.28 1.97
CA SER A 136 -13.42 1.29 0.89
C SER A 136 -12.31 0.25 0.99
N THR A 137 -11.14 0.66 1.50
CA THR A 137 -10.01 -0.23 1.81
C THR A 137 -10.28 -1.05 3.07
N LEU A 138 -10.81 -0.42 4.12
CA LEU A 138 -11.09 -1.08 5.39
C LEU A 138 -12.23 -2.11 5.29
N ILE A 139 -13.26 -1.79 4.49
CA ILE A 139 -14.46 -2.59 4.27
C ILE A 139 -14.45 -3.01 2.79
N PRO A 140 -13.73 -4.06 2.40
CA PRO A 140 -13.62 -4.48 1.00
C PRO A 140 -14.96 -4.93 0.43
N ALA A 141 -15.12 -4.82 -0.89
CA ALA A 141 -16.28 -5.40 -1.57
C ALA A 141 -16.19 -6.93 -1.53
N SER A 142 -17.31 -7.61 -1.29
CA SER A 142 -17.38 -9.07 -1.36
C SER A 142 -18.05 -9.49 -2.67
N SER A 143 -17.43 -10.43 -3.39
CA SER A 143 -18.03 -10.99 -4.60
C SER A 143 -19.22 -11.88 -4.24
N GLY A 144 -20.42 -11.51 -4.69
CA GLY A 144 -21.64 -12.30 -4.49
C GLY A 144 -22.49 -11.89 -3.27
N GLU A 145 -22.05 -10.92 -2.48
CA GLU A 145 -22.91 -10.27 -1.48
C GLU A 145 -23.54 -8.99 -2.05
N ASP A 146 -24.72 -8.63 -1.53
CA ASP A 146 -25.40 -7.39 -1.92
C ASP A 146 -24.55 -6.16 -1.52
N PRO A 147 -24.12 -5.32 -2.48
CA PRO A 147 -23.29 -4.15 -2.22
C PRO A 147 -23.90 -3.16 -1.21
N PHE A 148 -25.22 -3.20 -1.02
CA PHE A 148 -25.93 -2.38 -0.04
C PHE A 148 -25.32 -2.48 1.36
N TRP A 149 -24.91 -3.68 1.80
CA TRP A 149 -24.46 -3.91 3.17
C TRP A 149 -23.10 -3.26 3.45
N GLN A 150 -22.12 -3.50 2.57
CA GLN A 150 -20.80 -2.88 2.68
C GLN A 150 -20.89 -1.37 2.40
N GLY A 151 -21.68 -0.96 1.41
CA GLY A 151 -21.92 0.45 1.11
C GLY A 151 -22.48 1.21 2.31
N SER A 152 -23.51 0.67 2.96
CA SER A 152 -24.11 1.26 4.15
C SER A 152 -23.13 1.33 5.32
N ALA A 153 -22.32 0.29 5.53
CA ALA A 153 -21.30 0.28 6.58
C ALA A 153 -20.21 1.35 6.31
N ARG A 154 -19.76 1.49 5.05
CA ARG A 154 -18.81 2.53 4.63
C ARG A 154 -19.36 3.93 4.89
N THR A 155 -20.63 4.19 4.54
CA THR A 155 -21.28 5.48 4.80
C THR A 155 -21.35 5.79 6.29
N ILE A 156 -21.78 4.84 7.13
CA ILE A 156 -21.80 5.02 8.60
C ILE A 156 -20.40 5.31 9.14
N PHE A 157 -19.38 4.60 8.63
CA PHE A 157 -17.99 4.81 9.04
C PHE A 157 -17.50 6.23 8.69
N ALA A 158 -17.64 6.65 7.44
CA ALA A 158 -17.12 7.92 6.94
C ALA A 158 -17.83 9.11 7.60
N GLU A 159 -19.18 9.10 7.65
CA GLU A 159 -19.97 10.15 8.32
C GLU A 159 -19.70 10.20 9.82
N GLY A 160 -19.54 9.03 10.46
CA GLY A 160 -19.21 8.96 11.86
C GLY A 160 -17.83 9.53 12.18
N ALA A 161 -16.82 9.23 11.34
CA ALA A 161 -15.47 9.76 11.48
C ALA A 161 -15.46 11.27 11.24
N GLU A 162 -16.14 11.76 10.21
CA GLU A 162 -16.23 13.17 9.87
C GLU A 162 -16.90 13.97 10.99
N ARG A 163 -17.98 13.44 11.57
CA ARG A 163 -18.64 14.11 12.68
C ARG A 163 -17.76 14.20 13.93
N MET A 164 -17.02 13.14 14.23
CA MET A 164 -16.10 13.10 15.37
C MET A 164 -14.86 13.99 15.18
N ARG A 165 -14.59 14.47 13.96
CA ARG A 165 -13.42 15.33 13.68
C ARG A 165 -13.35 16.56 14.58
N LYS A 166 -14.51 17.12 14.93
CA LYS A 166 -14.66 18.35 15.74
C LYS A 166 -14.68 18.08 17.25
N ASP A 167 -14.64 16.82 17.66
CA ASP A 167 -14.60 16.47 19.09
C ASP A 167 -13.18 16.74 19.62
N GLU A 168 -13.07 17.56 20.68
CA GLU A 168 -11.79 17.85 21.34
C GLU A 168 -11.15 16.59 21.96
N ASP A 169 -11.99 15.63 22.38
CA ASP A 169 -11.61 14.35 22.99
C ASP A 169 -11.70 13.17 21.99
N ARG A 170 -11.61 13.44 20.67
CA ARG A 170 -11.65 12.38 19.67
C ARG A 170 -10.56 11.34 19.93
N SER A 171 -10.92 10.06 19.85
CA SER A 171 -10.01 8.94 20.03
C SER A 171 -10.57 7.69 19.35
N TYR A 172 -9.71 6.74 18.98
CA TYR A 172 -10.17 5.44 18.45
C TYR A 172 -11.06 4.69 19.45
N ASN A 173 -10.85 4.89 20.76
CA ASN A 173 -11.73 4.31 21.78
C ASN A 173 -13.14 4.89 21.71
N LYS A 174 -13.26 6.22 21.68
CA LYS A 174 -14.55 6.91 21.54
C LYS A 174 -15.23 6.54 20.22
N PHE A 175 -14.49 6.58 19.13
CA PHE A 175 -14.99 6.24 17.79
C PHE A 175 -15.57 4.84 17.71
N LEU A 176 -14.83 3.83 18.19
CA LEU A 176 -15.29 2.44 18.19
C LEU A 176 -16.48 2.21 19.11
N ARG A 177 -16.53 2.87 20.28
CA ARG A 177 -17.71 2.80 21.15
C ARG A 177 -18.94 3.40 20.46
N THR A 178 -18.79 4.57 19.84
CA THR A 178 -19.88 5.24 19.12
C THR A 178 -20.41 4.40 17.96
N LEU A 179 -19.55 3.78 17.15
CA LEU A 179 -20.02 3.01 16.01
C LEU A 179 -20.60 1.64 16.40
N LEU A 180 -19.99 0.97 17.38
CA LEU A 180 -20.20 -0.46 17.60
C LEU A 180 -20.98 -0.80 18.87
N ALA A 181 -20.94 0.06 19.90
CA ALA A 181 -21.40 -0.29 21.25
C ALA A 181 -22.62 0.48 21.73
N ILE A 182 -22.78 1.76 21.35
CA ILE A 182 -23.93 2.55 21.80
C ILE A 182 -25.24 2.02 21.20
N GLN A 183 -26.35 2.35 21.84
CA GLN A 183 -27.68 1.97 21.36
C GLN A 183 -27.99 2.63 20.00
N LEU A 184 -28.87 2.02 19.20
CA LEU A 184 -29.16 2.49 17.84
C LEU A 184 -29.79 3.89 17.82
N ASP A 185 -30.62 4.22 18.80
CA ASP A 185 -31.20 5.55 19.00
C ASP A 185 -30.12 6.62 19.26
N GLN A 186 -29.11 6.29 20.05
CA GLN A 186 -27.96 7.15 20.31
C GLN A 186 -27.10 7.32 19.06
N LEU A 187 -26.84 6.23 18.32
CA LEU A 187 -26.11 6.30 17.05
C LEU A 187 -26.87 7.14 16.01
N ARG A 188 -28.19 7.00 15.94
CA ARG A 188 -29.04 7.84 15.09
C ARG A 188 -28.94 9.31 15.46
N THR A 189 -29.00 9.61 16.76
CA THR A 189 -28.85 10.99 17.26
C THR A 189 -27.48 11.55 16.90
N PHE A 190 -26.43 10.75 17.05
CA PHE A 190 -25.08 11.10 16.64
C PHE A 190 -25.01 11.38 15.13
N LEU A 191 -25.60 10.54 14.28
CA LEU A 191 -25.57 10.68 12.82
C LEU A 191 -26.64 11.63 12.24
N ALA A 192 -27.41 12.33 13.07
CA ALA A 192 -28.53 13.14 12.62
C ALA A 192 -28.09 14.25 11.64
N GLY A 193 -28.80 14.36 10.51
CA GLY A 193 -28.48 15.33 9.45
C GLY A 193 -27.41 14.87 8.44
N THR A 194 -26.90 13.64 8.58
CA THR A 194 -26.00 13.03 7.60
C THR A 194 -26.75 12.04 6.70
N PRO A 195 -26.21 11.70 5.52
CA PRO A 195 -26.66 10.57 4.71
C PRO A 195 -26.81 9.25 5.49
N ALA A 196 -25.96 9.02 6.50
CA ALA A 196 -26.00 7.80 7.31
C ALA A 196 -27.23 7.71 8.24
N SER A 197 -27.94 8.82 8.49
CA SER A 197 -29.08 8.85 9.41
C SER A 197 -30.23 7.93 9.01
N THR A 198 -30.45 7.72 7.71
CA THR A 198 -31.49 6.84 7.18
C THR A 198 -31.14 5.37 7.36
N LEU A 199 -29.84 5.03 7.41
CA LEU A 199 -29.32 3.67 7.57
C LEU A 199 -29.44 3.14 9.01
N VAL A 200 -29.69 4.04 9.96
CA VAL A 200 -29.85 3.75 11.39
C VAL A 200 -31.22 4.20 11.91
N ASP A 201 -32.21 4.38 11.03
CA ASP A 201 -33.55 4.78 11.43
C ASP A 201 -34.25 3.65 12.22
N GLY A 202 -34.97 4.02 13.28
CA GLY A 202 -35.70 3.06 14.14
C GLY A 202 -36.79 2.28 13.41
N LYS A 203 -37.30 2.77 12.27
CA LYS A 203 -38.26 2.04 11.43
C LYS A 203 -37.63 0.85 10.70
N ILE A 204 -36.30 0.81 10.59
CA ILE A 204 -35.54 -0.26 9.91
C ILE A 204 -34.58 -0.97 10.86
N GLU A 205 -34.95 -1.13 12.13
CA GLU A 205 -34.06 -1.62 13.19
C GLU A 205 -33.31 -2.92 12.84
N LYS A 206 -34.00 -3.93 12.29
CA LYS A 206 -33.36 -5.19 11.87
C LYS A 206 -32.26 -4.97 10.81
N THR A 207 -32.55 -4.12 9.82
CA THR A 207 -31.58 -3.76 8.77
C THR A 207 -30.40 -2.99 9.36
N ALA A 208 -30.65 -2.03 10.25
CA ALA A 208 -29.61 -1.27 10.93
C ALA A 208 -28.68 -2.16 11.77
N ILE A 209 -29.24 -3.16 12.47
CA ILE A 209 -28.46 -4.18 13.19
C ILE A 209 -27.57 -4.97 12.21
N SER A 210 -28.10 -5.41 11.07
CA SER A 210 -27.33 -6.12 10.05
C SER A 210 -26.20 -5.27 9.47
N ILE A 211 -26.44 -4.00 9.16
CA ILE A 211 -25.40 -3.06 8.70
C ILE A 211 -24.32 -2.89 9.78
N ARG A 212 -24.71 -2.73 11.05
CA ARG A 212 -23.76 -2.61 12.18
C ARG A 212 -22.94 -3.89 12.36
N SER A 213 -23.49 -5.07 12.12
CA SER A 213 -22.73 -6.33 12.13
C SER A 213 -21.64 -6.35 11.07
N VAL A 214 -21.95 -5.89 9.86
CA VAL A 214 -20.96 -5.75 8.77
C VAL A 214 -19.88 -4.74 9.15
N LEU A 215 -20.29 -3.57 9.65
CA LEU A 215 -19.36 -2.56 10.17
C LEU A 215 -18.43 -3.14 11.24
N THR A 216 -18.98 -3.88 12.20
CA THR A 216 -18.23 -4.52 13.30
C THR A 216 -17.19 -5.51 12.78
N ASN A 217 -17.52 -6.31 11.76
CA ASN A 217 -16.63 -7.34 11.23
C ASN A 217 -15.30 -6.77 10.72
N TYR A 218 -15.34 -5.58 10.12
CA TYR A 218 -14.16 -4.93 9.55
C TYR A 218 -13.53 -3.91 10.50
N VAL A 219 -14.35 -3.04 11.09
CA VAL A 219 -13.87 -1.91 11.91
C VAL A 219 -13.27 -2.37 13.25
N LYS A 220 -13.56 -3.60 13.73
CA LYS A 220 -12.91 -4.15 14.93
C LYS A 220 -11.38 -4.21 14.81
N ALA A 221 -10.81 -4.24 13.61
CA ALA A 221 -9.35 -4.19 13.41
C ALA A 221 -8.74 -2.87 13.95
N MET A 222 -9.49 -1.77 13.95
CA MET A 222 -9.03 -0.50 14.52
C MET A 222 -8.90 -0.53 16.05
N ARG A 223 -9.32 -1.61 16.72
CA ARG A 223 -9.07 -1.78 18.18
C ARG A 223 -7.58 -1.77 18.50
N TYR A 224 -6.73 -2.21 17.58
CA TYR A 224 -5.27 -2.15 17.76
C TYR A 224 -4.73 -0.72 17.77
N LEU A 225 -5.49 0.26 17.26
CA LEU A 225 -5.13 1.68 17.31
C LEU A 225 -5.58 2.35 18.62
N GLN A 226 -6.31 1.66 19.49
CA GLN A 226 -6.68 2.21 20.79
C GLN A 226 -5.43 2.38 21.66
N GLY A 227 -5.14 3.62 22.07
CA GLY A 227 -3.94 3.95 22.85
C GLY A 227 -2.68 4.12 22.01
N ILE A 228 -2.81 4.23 20.68
CA ILE A 228 -1.69 4.60 19.80
C ILE A 228 -1.25 6.05 20.04
N ASP A 229 -2.14 6.90 20.54
CA ASP A 229 -1.95 8.30 20.87
C ASP A 229 -1.12 8.47 22.16
N ARG A 230 0.19 8.25 22.06
CA ARG A 230 1.12 8.38 23.19
C ARG A 230 1.44 9.85 23.47
N PRO A 231 1.23 10.36 24.69
CA PRO A 231 1.54 11.74 25.04
C PRO A 231 2.99 12.10 24.76
N GLY A 232 3.23 13.27 24.15
CA GLY A 232 4.57 13.78 23.87
C GLY A 232 5.23 13.26 22.58
N ARG A 233 4.54 12.44 21.77
CA ARG A 233 4.94 12.10 20.40
C ARG A 233 4.07 12.83 19.38
N GLU A 234 4.69 13.27 18.30
CA GLU A 234 3.97 13.91 17.19
C GLU A 234 3.02 12.95 16.51
N LYS A 235 1.92 13.49 15.98
CA LYS A 235 0.97 12.73 15.16
C LYS A 235 1.61 12.43 13.82
N PHE A 236 1.50 11.19 13.38
CA PHE A 236 1.96 10.78 12.07
C PHE A 236 0.80 10.74 11.08
N HIS A 237 1.06 11.35 9.94
CA HIS A 237 0.32 11.21 8.70
C HIS A 237 1.35 11.06 7.59
N HIS A 238 1.03 10.30 6.55
CA HIS A 238 2.00 10.14 5.46
C HIS A 238 2.21 11.50 4.78
N PRO A 239 3.45 12.01 4.68
CA PRO A 239 3.71 13.26 3.97
C PRO A 239 3.22 13.10 2.52
N ARG A 240 2.48 14.08 2.02
CA ARG A 240 1.93 14.01 0.67
C ARG A 240 3.08 14.03 -0.32
N MET A 241 2.97 13.23 -1.39
CA MET A 241 3.93 13.26 -2.50
C MET A 241 4.09 14.65 -3.14
N ASP A 242 3.13 15.55 -2.92
CA ASP A 242 3.14 16.94 -3.40
C ASP A 242 4.00 17.87 -2.52
N GLU A 243 4.25 17.47 -1.28
CA GLU A 243 5.23 18.09 -0.38
C GLU A 243 6.59 17.48 -0.72
N GLY A 244 7.13 17.85 -1.88
CA GLY A 244 8.47 17.45 -2.30
C GLY A 244 9.50 17.73 -1.19
N PRO A 245 10.64 17.02 -1.17
CA PRO A 245 11.61 17.14 -0.10
C PRO A 245 11.97 18.61 0.08
N GLY A 246 11.64 19.16 1.25
CA GLY A 246 12.03 20.50 1.64
C GLY A 246 13.53 20.65 1.41
N ARG A 247 13.89 21.58 0.53
CA ARG A 247 15.26 22.06 0.41
C ARG A 247 15.65 22.83 1.65
#